data_AF-A0A1W9WUI7-F1
#
_entry.id   AF-A0A1W9WUI7-F1
#
_cell.length_a   1.000
_cell.length_b   1.000
_cell.length_c   1.000
_cell.angle_alpha   90.00
_cell.angle_beta   90.00
_cell.angle_gamma   90.00
#
_symmetry.space_group_name_H-M   'P 1'
#
loop_
_entity.id
_entity.type
_entity.pdbx_description
1 polymer ?
#
loop_
_entity_poly.entity_id
_entity_poly.type
_entity_poly.pdbx_seq_one_letter_code
_entity_poly.pdbx_strand_id
1 'polypeptide(L)'
;MFSDNIAKFPRKTKKNNRQINKLDGKDRKFHDWYRFVLSFPPHLVRDYLNDFKLDKSHKVLDPFCGTGTTIIECKLEGIQGIGVEATPFSRFASSVKTDWSIDADKLQKDSKRIADMALSVLKNQGIDDNANFSGDIGKLPFFKDS
;
A
#
# COMPACT_ATOMS: atom_id res chain seq x y z
N MET A 1 -46.74 -12.48 10.40
CA MET A 1 -45.66 -12.24 9.41
C MET A 1 -44.88 -11.01 9.84
N PHE A 2 -43.65 -10.82 9.35
CA PHE A 2 -42.67 -9.92 9.97
C PHE A 2 -42.95 -8.44 9.73
N SER A 3 -42.59 -7.60 10.70
CA SER A 3 -42.76 -6.14 10.67
C SER A 3 -41.48 -5.43 10.21
N ASP A 4 -41.64 -4.34 9.47
CA ASP A 4 -40.54 -3.47 9.05
C ASP A 4 -39.79 -2.81 10.22
N ASN A 5 -38.48 -2.58 10.06
CA ASN A 5 -37.71 -1.66 10.89
C ASN A 5 -36.43 -1.15 10.18
N ILE A 6 -36.61 -0.32 9.15
CA ILE A 6 -35.50 0.43 8.53
C ILE A 6 -35.23 1.69 9.37
N ALA A 7 -34.34 1.59 10.34
CA ALA A 7 -34.05 2.71 11.23
C ALA A 7 -32.92 3.64 10.71
N LYS A 8 -32.97 4.90 11.13
CA LYS A 8 -32.17 6.02 10.60
C LYS A 8 -30.93 6.28 11.46
N PHE A 9 -29.73 6.28 10.87
CA PHE A 9 -28.52 6.76 11.57
C PHE A 9 -28.40 8.30 11.56
N PRO A 10 -28.07 8.94 12.70
CA PRO A 10 -27.92 10.40 12.78
C PRO A 10 -26.50 10.87 12.43
N ARG A 11 -26.39 12.07 11.83
CA ARG A 11 -25.10 12.78 11.68
C ARG A 11 -24.71 13.49 12.98
N LYS A 12 -23.43 13.51 13.37
CA LYS A 12 -22.90 14.53 14.29
C LYS A 12 -21.48 15.00 14.00
N THR A 13 -21.28 16.28 14.33
CA THR A 13 -20.23 17.24 13.95
C THR A 13 -18.81 16.97 14.46
N LYS A 14 -17.82 17.25 13.58
CA LYS A 14 -16.45 17.75 13.81
C LYS A 14 -15.76 17.44 15.17
N LYS A 15 -14.76 16.54 15.14
CA LYS A 15 -13.55 16.57 16.01
C LYS A 15 -12.34 16.01 15.23
N ASN A 16 -11.12 16.23 15.74
CA ASN A 16 -9.88 16.21 14.94
C ASN A 16 -9.41 14.83 14.43
N ASN A 17 -8.90 14.81 13.19
CA ASN A 17 -8.57 13.62 12.40
C ASN A 17 -7.46 12.70 12.95
N ARG A 18 -6.70 13.09 13.99
CA ARG A 18 -5.48 12.37 14.45
C ARG A 18 -5.73 11.19 15.40
N GLN A 19 -6.95 10.93 15.86
CA GLN A 19 -7.25 9.87 16.85
C GLN A 19 -8.17 8.74 16.34
N ILE A 20 -8.67 8.82 15.11
CA ILE A 20 -9.76 7.95 14.61
C ILE A 20 -9.29 6.51 14.25
N ASN A 21 -7.98 6.22 14.26
CA ASN A 21 -7.44 4.87 14.11
C ASN A 21 -7.57 3.99 15.38
N LYS A 22 -8.38 4.40 16.36
CA LYS A 22 -8.93 3.56 17.42
C LYS A 22 -10.41 3.93 17.61
N LEU A 23 -11.27 2.93 17.81
CA LEU A 23 -12.69 3.12 18.14
C LEU A 23 -13.10 2.24 19.31
N ASP A 24 -14.00 2.77 20.14
CA ASP A 24 -14.57 2.12 21.32
C ASP A 24 -15.93 1.48 21.00
N GLY A 25 -16.36 0.50 21.79
CA GLY A 25 -17.22 -0.59 21.34
C GLY A 25 -18.68 -0.29 21.01
N LYS A 26 -19.13 0.97 20.99
CA LYS A 26 -20.57 1.35 20.95
C LYS A 26 -21.09 1.88 19.60
N ASP A 27 -20.26 2.43 18.72
CA ASP A 27 -20.71 2.99 17.42
C ASP A 27 -20.93 1.92 16.33
N ARG A 28 -20.78 0.65 16.69
CA ARG A 28 -20.51 -0.51 15.83
C ARG A 28 -21.72 -1.07 15.06
N LYS A 29 -22.55 -0.23 14.41
CA LYS A 29 -23.73 -0.75 13.66
C LYS A 29 -24.06 -0.12 12.30
N PHE A 30 -23.78 1.16 12.01
CA PHE A 30 -24.45 1.87 10.88
C PHE A 30 -23.49 2.43 9.81
N HIS A 31 -22.32 2.91 10.20
CA HIS A 31 -21.55 3.87 9.38
C HIS A 31 -20.61 3.24 8.34
N ASP A 32 -20.72 1.92 8.12
CA ASP A 32 -19.80 1.14 7.27
C ASP A 32 -20.16 1.11 5.77
N TRP A 33 -21.35 1.55 5.35
CA TRP A 33 -21.82 1.34 3.97
C TRP A 33 -20.94 1.99 2.88
N TYR A 34 -20.19 3.06 3.18
CA TYR A 34 -19.28 3.66 2.20
C TYR A 34 -18.12 4.43 2.83
N ARG A 35 -16.91 3.85 2.80
CA ARG A 35 -15.66 4.50 3.25
C ARG A 35 -14.74 4.76 2.06
N PHE A 36 -15.01 5.83 1.31
CA PHE A 36 -14.25 6.17 0.11
C PHE A 36 -12.85 6.72 0.46
N VAL A 37 -11.85 5.85 0.38
CA VAL A 37 -10.42 6.18 0.39
C VAL A 37 -9.77 5.37 -0.73
N LEU A 38 -8.87 5.97 -1.50
CA LEU A 38 -8.30 5.37 -2.73
C LEU A 38 -7.38 4.16 -2.48
N SER A 39 -7.18 3.76 -1.22
CA SER A 39 -7.12 2.35 -0.85
C SER A 39 -7.82 2.14 0.51
N PHE A 40 -8.37 0.95 0.72
CA PHE A 40 -8.64 0.45 2.08
C PHE A 40 -7.31 0.13 2.80
N PRO A 41 -7.29 0.08 4.15
CA PRO A 41 -6.10 -0.37 4.88
C PRO A 41 -5.93 -1.90 4.77
N PRO A 42 -4.69 -2.43 4.73
CA PRO A 42 -4.47 -3.87 4.48
C PRO A 42 -5.12 -4.79 5.55
N HIS A 43 -5.17 -4.36 6.82
CA HIS A 43 -5.81 -5.14 7.89
C HIS A 43 -7.29 -5.45 7.60
N LEU A 44 -8.02 -4.56 6.92
CA LEU A 44 -9.42 -4.80 6.58
C LEU A 44 -9.59 -6.01 5.64
N VAL A 45 -8.59 -6.30 4.79
CA VAL A 45 -8.61 -7.52 3.98
C VAL A 45 -8.47 -8.74 4.88
N ARG A 46 -7.47 -8.76 5.77
CA ARG A 46 -7.28 -9.85 6.74
C ARG A 46 -8.50 -10.06 7.64
N ASP A 47 -9.14 -8.99 8.09
CA ASP A 47 -10.38 -9.07 8.88
C ASP A 47 -11.46 -9.83 8.08
N TYR A 48 -11.68 -9.49 6.80
CA TYR A 48 -12.60 -10.22 5.93
C TYR A 48 -12.16 -11.66 5.59
N LEU A 49 -10.86 -11.92 5.35
CA LEU A 49 -10.34 -13.28 5.11
C LEU A 49 -10.65 -14.19 6.31
N ASN A 50 -10.50 -13.66 7.54
CA ASN A 50 -10.81 -14.36 8.79
C ASN A 50 -12.32 -14.53 9.02
N ASP A 51 -13.13 -13.48 8.84
CA ASP A 51 -14.59 -13.51 9.03
C ASP A 51 -15.27 -14.50 8.07
N PHE A 52 -14.83 -14.54 6.81
CA PHE A 52 -15.28 -15.53 5.82
C PHE A 52 -14.58 -16.90 5.95
N LYS A 53 -13.62 -17.04 6.86
CA LYS A 53 -12.85 -18.29 7.13
C LYS A 53 -12.18 -18.87 5.88
N LEU A 54 -11.62 -18.00 5.04
CA LEU A 54 -10.98 -18.42 3.81
C LEU A 54 -9.62 -19.07 4.09
N ASP A 55 -9.29 -20.07 3.27
CA ASP A 55 -8.04 -20.82 3.36
C ASP A 55 -7.46 -21.11 1.97
N LYS A 56 -6.43 -21.96 1.91
CA LYS A 56 -5.71 -22.28 0.66
C LYS A 56 -6.52 -23.06 -0.38
N SER A 57 -7.72 -23.55 -0.04
CA SER A 57 -8.68 -24.12 -1.00
C SER A 57 -9.55 -23.06 -1.67
N HIS A 58 -9.66 -21.87 -1.07
CA HIS A 58 -10.48 -20.76 -1.54
C HIS A 58 -9.74 -19.87 -2.54
N LYS A 59 -10.51 -19.09 -3.30
CA LYS A 59 -10.00 -18.11 -4.27
C LYS A 59 -10.70 -16.77 -4.08
N VAL A 60 -9.94 -15.68 -4.08
CA VAL A 60 -10.46 -14.31 -3.95
C VAL A 60 -10.34 -13.61 -5.28
N LEU A 61 -11.45 -13.03 -5.77
CA LEU A 61 -11.47 -12.19 -6.97
C LEU A 61 -11.66 -10.73 -6.57
N ASP A 62 -10.71 -9.88 -6.96
CA ASP A 62 -10.80 -8.43 -6.87
C ASP A 62 -10.91 -7.85 -8.30
N PRO A 63 -12.12 -7.43 -8.75
CA PRO A 63 -12.34 -6.97 -10.11
C PRO A 63 -11.82 -5.55 -10.39
N PHE A 64 -11.38 -4.81 -9.36
CA PHE A 64 -10.90 -3.42 -9.45
C PHE A 64 -9.69 -3.21 -8.53
N CYS A 65 -8.67 -4.08 -8.65
CA CYS A 65 -7.67 -4.27 -7.61
C CYS A 65 -6.67 -3.11 -7.46
N GLY A 66 -6.67 -2.12 -8.35
CA GLY A 66 -5.83 -0.93 -8.29
C GLY A 66 -4.34 -1.32 -8.27
N THR A 67 -3.67 -1.09 -7.13
CA THR A 67 -2.26 -1.45 -6.95
C THR A 67 -2.05 -2.74 -6.11
N GLY A 68 -3.08 -3.59 -6.02
CA GLY A 68 -2.96 -5.00 -5.64
C GLY A 68 -3.17 -5.37 -4.17
N THR A 69 -3.64 -4.46 -3.30
CA THR A 69 -3.67 -4.69 -1.83
C THR A 69 -4.37 -5.99 -1.44
N THR A 70 -5.56 -6.29 -2.00
CA THR A 70 -6.28 -7.55 -1.75
C THR A 70 -5.43 -8.77 -2.10
N ILE A 71 -4.74 -8.72 -3.25
CA ILE A 71 -3.96 -9.84 -3.79
C ILE A 71 -2.69 -10.06 -2.98
N ILE A 72 -2.08 -9.00 -2.46
CA ILE A 72 -0.91 -9.05 -1.58
C ILE A 72 -1.28 -9.71 -0.24
N GLU A 73 -2.36 -9.26 0.43
CA GLU A 73 -2.78 -9.85 1.70
C GLU A 73 -3.24 -11.31 1.51
N CYS A 74 -3.96 -11.63 0.42
CA CYS A 74 -4.27 -13.04 0.08
C CYS A 74 -3.00 -13.88 -0.08
N LYS A 75 -1.98 -13.37 -0.80
CA LYS A 75 -0.72 -14.08 -1.03
C LYS A 75 0.10 -14.26 0.24
N LEU A 76 0.04 -13.31 1.19
CA LEU A 76 0.64 -13.44 2.52
C LEU A 76 0.01 -14.57 3.35
N GLU A 77 -1.32 -14.70 3.34
CA GLU A 77 -2.03 -15.81 3.98
C GLU A 77 -1.97 -17.13 3.16
N GLY A 78 -1.38 -17.09 1.96
CA GLY A 78 -1.25 -18.25 1.05
C GLY A 78 -2.54 -18.64 0.31
N ILE A 79 -3.51 -17.73 0.22
CA ILE A 79 -4.80 -17.88 -0.47
C ILE A 79 -4.64 -17.43 -1.94
N GLN A 80 -5.32 -18.09 -2.88
CA GLN A 80 -5.22 -17.71 -4.31
C GLN A 80 -6.02 -16.43 -4.61
N GLY A 81 -5.33 -15.28 -4.64
CA GLY A 81 -5.88 -14.02 -5.15
C GLY A 81 -5.82 -13.91 -6.68
N ILE A 82 -6.87 -13.37 -7.29
CA ILE A 82 -6.97 -12.99 -8.70
C ILE A 82 -7.40 -11.52 -8.77
N GLY A 83 -6.59 -10.67 -9.39
CA GLY A 83 -6.87 -9.24 -9.54
C GLY A 83 -7.11 -8.83 -10.99
N VAL A 84 -8.13 -8.02 -11.23
CA VAL A 84 -8.39 -7.36 -12.52
C VAL A 84 -8.28 -5.85 -12.31
N GLU A 85 -7.66 -5.16 -13.26
CA GLU A 85 -7.47 -3.71 -13.25
C GLU A 85 -7.33 -3.21 -14.69
N ALA A 86 -8.04 -2.13 -15.02
CA ALA A 86 -8.08 -1.57 -16.38
C ALA A 86 -6.94 -0.57 -16.65
N THR A 87 -6.46 0.13 -15.62
CA THR A 87 -5.41 1.14 -15.75
C THR A 87 -4.02 0.49 -15.85
N PRO A 88 -3.28 0.65 -16.96
CA PRO A 88 -2.02 -0.09 -17.19
C PRO A 88 -0.96 0.14 -16.11
N PHE A 89 -0.88 1.35 -15.55
CA PHE A 89 0.07 1.70 -14.49
C PHE A 89 -0.24 0.97 -13.17
N SER A 90 -1.49 0.99 -12.72
CA SER A 90 -1.88 0.34 -11.46
C SER A 90 -1.76 -1.18 -11.59
N ARG A 91 -2.18 -1.73 -12.73
CA ARG A 91 -2.00 -3.14 -13.12
C ARG A 91 -0.53 -3.56 -13.16
N PHE A 92 0.37 -2.72 -13.67
CA PHE A 92 1.82 -2.92 -13.62
C PHE A 92 2.31 -2.93 -12.17
N ALA A 93 2.00 -1.89 -11.38
CA ALA A 93 2.42 -1.76 -9.99
C ALA A 93 1.91 -2.94 -9.12
N SER A 94 0.67 -3.40 -9.34
CA SER A 94 0.12 -4.61 -8.74
C SER A 94 0.96 -5.82 -9.14
N SER A 95 1.18 -6.05 -10.44
CA SER A 95 1.91 -7.23 -10.92
C SER A 95 3.31 -7.34 -10.32
N VAL A 96 4.06 -6.24 -10.25
CA VAL A 96 5.40 -6.19 -9.65
C VAL A 96 5.36 -6.45 -8.14
N LYS A 97 4.41 -5.86 -7.40
CA LYS A 97 4.25 -6.15 -5.96
C LYS A 97 3.84 -7.60 -5.66
N THR A 98 3.14 -8.25 -6.60
CA THR A 98 2.70 -9.64 -6.47
C THR A 98 3.69 -10.67 -7.01
N ASP A 99 4.73 -10.26 -7.73
CA ASP A 99 5.83 -11.13 -8.14
C ASP A 99 6.92 -11.16 -7.06
N TRP A 100 7.13 -12.33 -6.48
CA TRP A 100 8.17 -12.57 -5.47
C TRP A 100 9.25 -13.56 -5.98
N SER A 101 9.27 -13.86 -7.28
CA SER A 101 10.24 -14.75 -7.93
C SER A 101 11.54 -14.02 -8.33
N ILE A 102 11.95 -13.05 -7.51
CA ILE A 102 13.02 -12.10 -7.81
C ILE A 102 14.39 -12.77 -7.72
N ASP A 103 15.08 -12.83 -8.85
CA ASP A 103 16.50 -13.16 -8.94
C ASP A 103 17.34 -12.02 -8.35
N ALA A 104 17.92 -12.27 -7.17
CA ALA A 104 18.70 -11.29 -6.41
C ALA A 104 20.04 -10.93 -7.07
N ASP A 105 20.70 -11.88 -7.73
CA ASP A 105 21.99 -11.67 -8.39
C ASP A 105 21.81 -10.84 -9.67
N LYS A 106 20.77 -11.16 -10.46
CA LYS A 106 20.36 -10.34 -11.61
C LYS A 106 19.94 -8.94 -11.18
N LEU A 107 19.13 -8.81 -10.12
CA LEU A 107 18.74 -7.51 -9.57
C LEU A 107 19.96 -6.68 -9.17
N GLN A 108 20.94 -7.28 -8.47
CA GLN A 108 22.17 -6.60 -8.08
C GLN A 108 23.01 -6.18 -9.30
N LYS A 109 23.11 -7.04 -10.31
CA LYS A 109 23.83 -6.78 -11.57
C LYS A 109 23.20 -5.63 -12.36
N ASP A 110 21.88 -5.62 -12.52
CA ASP A 110 21.17 -4.55 -13.22
C ASP A 110 21.18 -3.24 -12.42
N SER A 111 21.10 -3.30 -11.08
CA SER A 111 21.25 -2.12 -10.21
C SER A 111 22.63 -1.46 -10.37
N LYS A 112 23.70 -2.25 -10.35
CA LYS A 112 25.08 -1.77 -10.60
C LYS A 112 25.19 -1.11 -11.98
N ARG A 113 24.76 -1.81 -13.03
CA ARG A 113 24.75 -1.29 -14.41
C ARG A 113 23.99 0.05 -14.53
N ILE A 114 22.85 0.20 -13.85
CA ILE A 114 22.07 1.45 -13.87
C ILE A 114 22.80 2.57 -13.12
N ALA A 115 23.45 2.26 -11.98
CA ALA A 115 24.28 3.22 -11.25
C ALA A 115 25.48 3.69 -12.10
N ASP A 116 26.22 2.77 -12.73
CA ASP A 116 27.35 3.09 -13.61
C ASP A 116 26.94 4.01 -14.78
N MET A 117 25.76 3.74 -15.38
CA MET A 117 25.17 4.58 -16.43
C MET A 117 24.79 5.97 -15.90
N ALA A 118 24.15 6.07 -14.74
CA ALA A 118 23.76 7.34 -14.13
C ALA A 118 24.98 8.19 -13.76
N LEU A 119 25.98 7.59 -13.12
CA LEU A 119 27.25 8.23 -12.78
C LEU A 119 28.01 8.72 -14.02
N SER A 120 27.94 7.98 -15.14
CA SER A 120 28.52 8.42 -16.42
C SER A 120 27.81 9.64 -16.99
N VAL A 121 26.48 9.71 -16.90
CA VAL A 121 25.70 10.89 -17.32
C VAL A 121 26.00 12.10 -16.42
N LEU A 122 26.07 11.91 -15.10
CA LEU A 122 26.37 12.97 -14.15
C LEU A 122 27.80 13.54 -14.36
N LYS A 123 28.80 12.68 -14.56
CA LYS A 123 30.18 13.12 -14.86
C LYS A 123 30.26 13.92 -16.17
N ASN A 124 29.51 13.52 -17.20
CA ASN A 124 29.40 14.29 -18.45
C ASN A 124 28.68 15.64 -18.28
N GLN A 125 27.94 15.84 -17.19
CA GLN A 125 27.33 17.11 -16.79
C GLN A 125 28.20 17.92 -15.80
N GLY A 126 29.41 17.43 -15.47
CA GLY A 126 30.32 18.06 -14.50
C GLY A 126 29.99 17.77 -13.03
N ILE A 127 29.09 16.81 -12.76
CA ILE A 127 28.65 16.43 -11.41
C ILE A 127 29.37 15.13 -11.00
N ASP A 128 30.26 15.19 -10.01
CA ASP A 128 30.84 13.96 -9.43
C ASP A 128 30.10 13.51 -8.17
N ASP A 129 29.04 12.73 -8.40
CA ASP A 129 28.21 12.11 -7.35
C ASP A 129 28.94 10.96 -6.61
N ASN A 130 30.22 10.69 -6.91
CA ASN A 130 31.09 9.81 -6.12
C ASN A 130 32.01 10.58 -5.17
N ALA A 131 32.03 11.91 -5.23
CA ALA A 131 32.86 12.71 -4.34
C ALA A 131 32.36 12.55 -2.89
N ASN A 132 33.25 12.10 -1.99
CA ASN A 132 32.97 12.16 -0.55
C ASN A 132 32.56 13.60 -0.18
N PHE A 133 31.41 13.74 0.50
CA PHE A 133 30.85 15.04 0.85
C PHE A 133 31.86 15.88 1.65
N SER A 134 32.47 16.86 0.98
CA SER A 134 33.51 17.74 1.52
C SER A 134 32.95 18.99 2.20
N GLY A 135 31.63 19.12 2.24
CA GLY A 135 30.94 20.18 2.96
C GLY A 135 30.91 19.94 4.47
N ASP A 136 30.74 21.02 5.23
CA ASP A 136 30.46 20.95 6.66
C ASP A 136 29.01 20.47 6.88
N ILE A 137 28.86 19.25 7.38
CA ILE A 137 27.55 18.62 7.67
C ILE A 137 26.74 19.47 8.66
N GLY A 138 27.39 20.14 9.62
CA GLY A 138 26.73 21.04 10.59
C GLY A 138 26.20 22.34 9.97
N LYS A 139 26.55 22.66 8.72
CA LYS A 139 25.96 23.78 7.97
C LYS A 139 24.74 23.38 7.13
N LEU A 140 24.42 22.09 7.00
CA LEU A 140 23.20 21.65 6.32
C LEU A 140 21.96 22.10 7.12
N PRO A 141 20.87 22.51 6.45
CA PRO A 141 19.70 23.12 7.11
C PRO A 141 18.92 22.18 8.04
N PHE A 142 19.25 20.88 8.05
CA PHE A 142 18.61 19.86 8.88
C PHE A 142 19.30 19.65 10.25
N PHE A 143 20.49 20.21 10.48
CA PHE A 143 21.30 20.00 11.69
C PHE A 143 21.49 21.27 12.54
N LYS A 144 20.63 22.29 12.37
CA LYS A 144 20.83 23.60 13.02
C LYS A 144 20.29 23.74 14.45
N ASP A 145 19.48 22.79 14.92
CA ASP A 145 18.81 22.85 16.23
C ASP A 145 19.00 21.53 17.00
N SER A 146 20.13 21.42 17.72
CA SER A 146 20.43 20.35 18.70
C SER A 146 21.42 20.82 19.76
#